data_AF-A0A246GM22-F1
#
_entry.id   AF-A0A246GM22-F1
#
_cell.length_a   1.000
_cell.length_b   1.000
_cell.length_c   1.000
_cell.angle_alpha   90.00
_cell.angle_beta   90.00
_cell.angle_gamma   90.00
#
_symmetry.space_group_name_H-M   'P 1'
#
loop_
_entity.id
_entity.type
_entity.pdbx_description
1 polymer ?
#
loop_
_entity_poly.entity_id
_entity_poly.type
_entity_poly.pdbx_seq_one_letter_code
_entity_poly.pdbx_strand_id
1 'polypeptide(L)'
;MYEPLENSVLEHKEQIILNPYFANPELDYIYKAQIEAYGNTLSGLFIIKKINQNSHRVVMTTDFGNKLLDFTIGEQEIKTNYVIEDLNKKIILKILANDLKLLVQEKYLAKTEREKDEIRVLETKQNAIHNYFYFKKDSNQLIKVVQSTKRKARLAIIFDTKNADFSDQIFLEHYNFNIKINLKQIIE
;
A
#
# COMPACT_ATOMS: atom_id res chain seq x y z
N MET A 1 -12.52 -13.48 0.48
CA MET A 1 -12.59 -13.85 -0.96
C MET A 1 -12.47 -12.54 -1.74
N TYR A 2 -11.79 -12.47 -2.90
CA TYR A 2 -12.04 -11.32 -3.79
C TYR A 2 -13.50 -11.45 -4.21
N GLU A 3 -14.33 -10.52 -3.78
CA GLU A 3 -15.70 -10.42 -4.27
C GLU A 3 -15.63 -9.54 -5.52
N PRO A 4 -15.70 -10.11 -6.74
CA PRO A 4 -16.07 -9.30 -7.87
C PRO A 4 -17.38 -8.60 -7.50
N LEU A 5 -17.49 -7.30 -7.77
CA LEU A 5 -18.74 -6.59 -7.58
C LEU A 5 -19.82 -7.30 -8.41
N GLU A 6 -20.62 -8.13 -7.76
CA GLU A 6 -21.69 -8.87 -8.46
C GLU A 6 -22.60 -7.86 -9.15
N ASN A 7 -22.88 -8.10 -10.43
CA ASN A 7 -23.69 -7.24 -11.32
C ASN A 7 -23.08 -5.86 -11.66
N SER A 8 -21.78 -5.63 -11.47
CA SER A 8 -21.14 -4.41 -11.96
C SER A 8 -21.03 -4.38 -13.48
N VAL A 9 -21.22 -3.21 -14.09
CA VAL A 9 -20.91 -2.98 -15.51
C VAL A 9 -19.39 -3.00 -15.67
N LEU A 10 -18.87 -3.88 -16.53
CA LEU A 10 -17.44 -3.94 -16.88
C LEU A 10 -17.18 -3.11 -18.12
N GLU A 11 -16.34 -2.10 -17.99
CA GLU A 11 -15.85 -1.31 -19.12
C GLU A 11 -14.37 -1.57 -19.35
N HIS A 12 -13.99 -1.73 -20.61
CA HIS A 12 -12.59 -1.80 -21.05
C HIS A 12 -12.13 -0.41 -21.43
N LYS A 13 -11.56 0.32 -20.46
CA LYS A 13 -11.14 1.71 -20.60
C LYS A 13 -9.77 1.89 -19.97
N GLU A 14 -8.79 2.27 -20.81
CA GLU A 14 -7.47 2.62 -20.31
C GLU A 14 -7.50 4.01 -19.67
N GLN A 15 -7.10 4.10 -18.41
CA GLN A 15 -7.01 5.38 -17.70
C GLN A 15 -5.96 5.33 -16.61
N ILE A 16 -5.46 6.50 -16.24
CA ILE A 16 -4.46 6.64 -15.18
C ILE A 16 -5.17 6.62 -13.83
N ILE A 17 -4.72 5.75 -12.94
CA ILE A 17 -5.04 5.77 -11.52
C ILE A 17 -3.99 6.63 -10.83
N LEU A 18 -4.45 7.56 -9.99
CA LEU A 18 -3.59 8.33 -9.09
C LEU A 18 -3.85 7.86 -7.65
N ASN A 19 -2.80 7.40 -6.98
CA ASN A 19 -2.79 7.20 -5.54
C ASN A 19 -2.39 8.54 -4.89
N PRO A 20 -3.30 9.22 -4.17
CA PRO A 20 -3.00 10.52 -3.58
C PRO A 20 -2.07 10.42 -2.37
N TYR A 21 -2.05 9.27 -1.70
CA TYR A 21 -1.26 9.07 -0.49
C TYR A 21 0.23 9.07 -0.82
N PHE A 22 1.02 9.74 0.02
CA PHE A 22 2.49 9.82 -0.09
C PHE A 22 3.01 10.54 -1.35
N ALA A 23 2.17 11.29 -2.07
CA ALA A 23 2.54 11.91 -3.35
C ALA A 23 3.15 13.32 -3.22
N ASN A 24 2.90 14.02 -2.10
CA ASN A 24 3.44 15.38 -1.87
C ASN A 24 4.93 15.32 -1.44
N PRO A 25 5.86 15.91 -2.22
CA PRO A 25 7.30 15.90 -1.90
C PRO A 25 7.70 16.81 -0.72
N GLU A 26 6.86 17.76 -0.34
CA GLU A 26 7.13 18.69 0.76
C GLU A 26 6.79 18.10 2.13
N LEU A 27 6.15 16.92 2.16
CA LEU A 27 5.64 16.29 3.38
C LEU A 27 6.44 15.03 3.74
N ASP A 28 6.75 14.93 5.03
CA ASP A 28 7.21 13.69 5.65
C ASP A 28 6.03 13.02 6.33
N TYR A 29 5.70 11.81 5.89
CA TYR A 29 4.54 11.09 6.38
C TYR A 29 4.97 10.15 7.51
N ILE A 30 4.58 10.48 8.74
CA ILE A 30 5.02 9.79 9.95
C ILE A 30 3.85 9.03 10.58
N TYR A 31 4.05 7.74 10.79
CA TYR A 31 3.08 6.83 11.40
C TYR A 31 3.72 6.08 12.56
N LYS A 32 2.93 5.80 13.58
CA LYS A 32 3.19 4.70 14.50
C LYS A 32 2.87 3.40 13.78
N ALA A 33 3.86 2.54 13.61
CA ALA A 33 3.68 1.22 13.00
C ALA A 33 3.63 0.11 14.04
N GLN A 34 2.77 -0.86 13.78
CA GLN A 34 2.74 -2.16 14.42
C GLN A 34 2.72 -3.23 13.32
N ILE A 35 3.78 -4.03 13.25
CA ILE A 35 3.94 -5.14 12.31
C ILE A 35 3.86 -6.43 13.11
N GLU A 36 2.84 -7.23 12.84
CA GLU A 36 2.70 -8.58 13.38
C GLU A 36 3.08 -9.57 12.30
N ALA A 37 4.06 -10.44 12.55
CA ALA A 37 4.51 -11.44 11.61
C ALA A 37 4.89 -12.74 12.32
N TYR A 38 4.22 -13.84 11.97
CA TYR A 38 4.53 -15.19 12.49
C TYR A 38 4.61 -15.27 14.03
N GLY A 39 3.72 -14.57 14.74
CA GLY A 39 3.66 -14.54 16.20
C GLY A 39 4.59 -13.54 16.88
N ASN A 40 5.39 -12.79 16.12
CA ASN A 40 6.21 -11.69 16.63
C ASN A 40 5.56 -10.35 16.32
N THR A 41 5.71 -9.38 17.21
CA THR A 41 5.25 -8.02 17.00
C THR A 41 6.44 -7.06 17.02
N LEU A 42 6.56 -6.25 15.98
CA LEU A 42 7.53 -5.18 15.87
C LEU A 42 6.77 -3.86 15.85
N SER A 43 7.12 -2.94 16.75
CA SER A 43 6.49 -1.62 16.80
C SER A 43 7.53 -0.51 16.70
N GLY A 44 7.13 0.64 16.17
CA GLY A 44 8.07 1.72 15.94
C GLY A 44 7.48 2.90 15.19
N LEU A 45 8.35 3.82 14.77
CA LEU A 45 8.00 4.88 13.84
C LEU A 45 8.23 4.41 12.41
N PHE A 46 7.32 4.80 11.52
CA PHE A 46 7.34 4.48 10.12
C PHE A 46 7.20 5.77 9.31
N ILE A 47 8.23 6.06 8.54
CA ILE A 47 8.43 7.34 7.87
C ILE A 47 8.46 7.07 6.37
N ILE A 48 7.56 7.70 5.63
CA ILE A 48 7.56 7.69 4.17
C ILE A 48 7.83 9.11 3.69
N LYS A 49 8.78 9.25 2.76
CA LYS A 49 9.07 10.51 2.07
C LYS A 49 9.20 10.26 0.58
N LYS A 50 8.56 11.10 -0.24
CA LYS A 50 8.84 11.15 -1.66
C LYS A 50 10.18 11.87 -1.89
N ILE A 51 11.15 11.17 -2.46
CA ILE A 51 12.53 11.69 -2.61
C ILE A 51 12.85 12.17 -4.03
N ASN A 52 12.05 11.78 -5.01
CA ASN A 52 12.08 12.30 -6.38
C ASN A 52 10.73 12.01 -7.07
N GLN A 53 10.61 12.32 -8.37
CA GLN A 53 9.34 12.16 -9.11
C GLN A 53 8.75 10.75 -9.04
N ASN A 54 9.59 9.71 -9.03
CA ASN A 54 9.16 8.31 -9.18
C ASN A 54 9.70 7.42 -8.05
N SER A 55 10.15 7.99 -6.93
CA SER A 55 10.73 7.22 -5.83
C SER A 55 10.37 7.75 -4.45
N HIS A 56 10.20 6.79 -3.55
CA HIS A 56 9.96 7.02 -2.13
C HIS A 56 11.08 6.39 -1.31
N ARG A 57 11.42 7.03 -0.19
CA ARG A 57 12.19 6.41 0.88
C ARG A 57 11.24 6.03 2.00
N VAL A 58 11.37 4.79 2.46
CA VAL A 58 10.56 4.24 3.53
C VAL A 58 11.49 3.75 4.63
N VAL A 59 11.36 4.33 5.82
CA VAL A 59 12.23 4.03 6.96
C VAL A 59 11.36 3.60 8.13
N MET A 60 11.74 2.51 8.79
CA MET A 60 11.18 2.12 10.08
C MET A 60 12.25 2.22 11.15
N THR A 61 11.91 2.79 12.30
CA THR A 61 12.77 2.85 13.48
C THR A 61 12.02 2.32 14.70
N THR A 62 12.74 1.84 15.71
CA THR A 62 12.17 1.70 17.06
C THR A 62 11.74 3.07 17.61
N ASP A 63 11.01 3.07 18.71
CA ASP A 63 10.63 4.29 19.42
C ASP A 63 11.84 5.06 19.99
N PHE A 64 12.97 4.38 20.18
CA PHE A 64 14.23 4.98 20.62
C PHE A 64 15.12 5.45 19.46
N GLY A 65 14.61 5.44 18.23
CA GLY A 65 15.32 5.97 17.06
C GLY A 65 16.29 5.00 16.38
N ASN A 66 16.50 3.79 16.92
CA ASN A 66 17.28 2.77 16.22
C ASN A 66 16.58 2.35 14.93
N LYS A 67 17.27 2.44 13.80
CA LYS A 67 16.75 2.03 12.50
C LYS A 67 16.53 0.51 12.47
N LEU A 68 15.39 0.10 11.93
CA LEU A 68 14.99 -1.29 11.74
C LEU A 68 15.02 -1.67 10.25
N LEU A 69 14.58 -0.75 9.40
CA LEU A 69 14.41 -0.96 7.96
C LEU A 69 14.59 0.38 7.21
N ASP A 70 15.17 0.34 6.02
CA ASP A 70 15.31 1.50 5.13
C ASP A 70 15.31 1.03 3.67
N PHE A 71 14.23 1.36 2.97
CA PHE A 71 14.05 1.08 1.55
C PHE A 71 14.05 2.36 0.74
N THR A 72 14.64 2.31 -0.44
CA THR A 72 14.29 3.21 -1.54
C THR A 72 13.46 2.42 -2.54
N ILE A 73 12.21 2.83 -2.70
CA ILE A 73 11.24 2.24 -3.63
C ILE A 73 11.21 3.13 -4.86
N GLY A 74 11.73 2.63 -5.98
CA GLY A 74 11.60 3.26 -7.28
C GLY A 74 10.55 2.58 -8.15
N GLU A 75 10.33 3.18 -9.32
CA GLU A 75 9.39 2.65 -10.32
C GLU A 75 9.77 1.24 -10.80
N GLN A 76 11.05 0.99 -11.05
CA GLN A 76 11.55 -0.28 -11.60
C GLN A 76 12.15 -1.20 -10.53
N GLU A 77 12.87 -0.63 -9.57
CA GLU A 77 13.63 -1.38 -8.58
C GLU A 77 13.35 -0.93 -7.15
N ILE A 78 13.65 -1.80 -6.20
CA ILE A 78 13.62 -1.50 -4.78
C ILE A 78 15.00 -1.78 -4.21
N LYS A 79 15.60 -0.77 -3.61
CA LYS A 79 16.91 -0.86 -2.95
C LYS A 79 16.72 -1.00 -1.45
N THR A 80 17.39 -1.98 -0.85
CA THR A 80 17.52 -2.09 0.60
C THR A 80 18.76 -1.34 1.06
N ASN A 81 18.57 -0.18 1.70
CA ASN A 81 19.65 0.64 2.23
C ASN A 81 20.14 0.12 3.60
N TYR A 82 19.20 -0.40 4.40
CA TYR A 82 19.50 -0.99 5.71
C TYR A 82 18.37 -1.93 6.14
N VAL A 83 18.74 -3.00 6.83
CA VAL A 83 17.79 -3.86 7.54
C VAL A 83 18.50 -4.55 8.71
N ILE A 84 17.83 -4.67 9.85
CA ILE A 84 18.34 -5.47 10.97
C ILE A 84 18.35 -6.95 10.62
N GLU A 85 19.21 -7.72 11.29
CA GLU A 85 19.40 -9.15 11.01
C GLU A 85 18.10 -9.95 11.07
N ASP A 86 17.24 -9.70 12.07
CA ASP A 86 15.96 -10.40 12.25
C ASP A 86 15.00 -10.25 11.07
N LEU A 87 15.05 -9.10 10.39
CA LEU A 87 14.25 -8.80 9.20
C LEU A 87 14.98 -9.16 7.90
N ASN A 88 16.27 -9.48 7.95
CA ASN A 88 17.12 -9.77 6.78
C ASN A 88 16.91 -11.19 6.23
N LYS A 89 15.65 -11.63 6.15
CA LYS A 89 15.24 -12.86 5.48
C LYS A 89 14.69 -12.50 4.11
N LYS A 90 15.25 -13.10 3.05
CA LYS A 90 14.89 -12.84 1.65
C LYS A 90 13.37 -12.82 1.40
N ILE A 91 12.63 -13.74 2.02
CA ILE A 91 11.17 -13.82 1.87
C ILE A 91 10.44 -12.65 2.55
N ILE A 92 10.88 -12.24 3.75
CA ILE A 92 10.28 -11.13 4.52
C ILE A 92 10.53 -9.81 3.77
N LEU A 93 11.78 -9.56 3.39
CA LEU A 93 12.17 -8.38 2.61
C LEU A 93 11.35 -8.27 1.33
N LYS A 94 11.18 -9.39 0.61
CA LYS A 94 10.39 -9.42 -0.63
C LYS A 94 8.92 -9.11 -0.38
N ILE A 95 8.32 -9.63 0.69
CA ILE A 95 6.91 -9.34 1.01
C ILE A 95 6.77 -7.85 1.34
N LEU A 96 7.51 -7.37 2.34
CA LEU A 96 7.48 -5.96 2.77
C LEU A 96 7.75 -5.00 1.61
N ALA A 97 8.79 -5.26 0.81
CA ALA A 97 9.12 -4.41 -0.33
C ALA A 97 7.97 -4.33 -1.35
N ASN A 98 7.31 -5.45 -1.67
CA ASN A 98 6.20 -5.45 -2.63
C ASN A 98 4.95 -4.76 -2.06
N ASP A 99 4.66 -4.98 -0.78
CA ASP A 99 3.51 -4.36 -0.12
C ASP A 99 3.67 -2.84 -0.05
N LEU A 100 4.87 -2.40 0.37
CA LEU A 100 5.20 -0.99 0.46
C LEU A 100 5.29 -0.33 -0.91
N LYS A 101 5.72 -1.06 -1.95
CA LYS A 101 5.64 -0.57 -3.33
C LYS A 101 4.20 -0.35 -3.76
N LEU A 102 3.29 -1.28 -3.47
CA LEU A 102 1.86 -1.11 -3.76
C LEU A 102 1.24 0.05 -2.96
N LEU A 103 1.73 0.30 -1.74
CA LEU A 103 1.27 1.37 -0.87
C LEU A 103 1.64 2.77 -1.40
N VAL A 104 2.88 2.96 -1.88
CA VAL A 104 3.43 4.30 -2.18
C VAL A 104 3.47 4.65 -3.67
N GLN A 105 3.35 3.66 -4.56
CA GLN A 105 3.42 3.96 -5.99
C GLN A 105 2.22 4.82 -6.42
N GLU A 106 2.53 5.94 -7.08
CA GLU A 106 1.58 7.01 -7.34
C GLU A 106 0.70 6.74 -8.56
N LYS A 107 1.26 6.11 -9.59
CA LYS A 107 0.63 5.97 -10.90
C LYS A 107 0.47 4.52 -11.28
N TYR A 108 -0.72 4.20 -11.76
CA TYR A 108 -1.01 2.94 -12.42
C TYR A 108 -1.83 3.15 -13.68
N LEU A 109 -1.73 2.20 -14.61
CA LEU A 109 -2.58 2.16 -15.79
C LEU A 109 -3.69 1.12 -15.57
N ALA A 110 -4.90 1.61 -15.34
CA ALA A 110 -6.09 0.77 -15.31
C ALA A 110 -6.36 0.24 -16.72
N LYS A 111 -6.86 -0.99 -16.80
CA LYS A 111 -7.33 -1.62 -18.05
C LYS A 111 -8.83 -1.78 -18.07
N THR A 112 -9.43 -1.89 -16.90
CA THR A 112 -10.86 -2.12 -16.73
C THR A 112 -11.38 -1.29 -15.58
N GLU A 113 -12.66 -0.95 -15.68
CA GLU A 113 -13.42 -0.20 -14.71
C GLU A 113 -14.71 -0.95 -14.39
N ARG A 114 -15.10 -0.94 -13.12
CA ARG A 114 -16.36 -1.46 -12.63
C ARG A 114 -16.98 -0.47 -11.68
N GLU A 115 -18.29 -0.36 -11.73
CA GLU A 115 -19.05 0.47 -10.81
C GLU A 115 -20.19 -0.31 -10.18
N LYS A 116 -20.41 -0.09 -8.89
CA LYS A 116 -21.57 -0.61 -8.15
C LYS A 116 -21.85 0.29 -6.95
N ASP A 117 -23.12 0.65 -6.77
CA ASP A 117 -23.56 1.54 -5.69
C ASP A 117 -22.70 2.81 -5.63
N GLU A 118 -22.20 3.19 -4.45
CA GLU A 118 -21.32 4.34 -4.21
C GLU A 118 -19.84 4.05 -4.46
N ILE A 119 -19.51 2.90 -5.05
CA ILE A 119 -18.13 2.42 -5.23
C ILE A 119 -17.76 2.30 -6.71
N ARG A 120 -16.59 2.85 -7.03
CA ARG A 120 -15.91 2.73 -8.31
C ARG A 120 -14.65 1.91 -8.14
N VAL A 121 -14.41 0.93 -9.02
CA VAL A 121 -13.26 0.03 -8.94
C VAL A 121 -12.48 0.06 -10.25
N LEU A 122 -11.22 0.46 -10.15
CA LEU A 122 -10.28 0.43 -11.27
C LEU A 122 -9.35 -0.78 -11.12
N GLU A 123 -9.23 -1.57 -12.19
CA GLU A 123 -8.39 -2.76 -12.19
C GLU A 123 -7.16 -2.57 -13.08
N THR A 124 -6.02 -2.94 -12.53
CA THR A 124 -4.75 -3.07 -13.24
C THR A 124 -4.41 -4.55 -13.37
N LYS A 125 -3.74 -4.93 -14.45
CA LYS A 125 -3.31 -6.31 -14.68
C LYS A 125 -1.87 -6.33 -15.18
N GLN A 126 -1.00 -6.98 -14.43
CA GLN A 126 0.38 -7.23 -14.81
C GLN A 126 0.68 -8.72 -14.63
N ASN A 127 0.89 -9.42 -15.74
CA ASN A 127 1.07 -10.87 -15.77
C ASN A 127 -0.10 -11.60 -15.07
N ALA A 128 0.18 -12.30 -13.97
CA ALA A 128 -0.80 -13.04 -13.17
C ALA A 128 -1.33 -12.23 -11.96
N ILE A 129 -0.84 -11.00 -11.77
CA ILE A 129 -1.21 -10.13 -10.65
C ILE A 129 -2.24 -9.11 -11.14
N HIS A 130 -3.31 -8.99 -10.36
CA HIS A 130 -4.35 -7.99 -10.53
C HIS A 130 -4.36 -7.09 -9.30
N ASN A 131 -4.44 -5.77 -9.49
CA ASN A 131 -4.70 -4.84 -8.39
C ASN A 131 -6.01 -4.12 -8.65
N TYR A 132 -6.88 -4.08 -7.65
CA TYR A 132 -8.19 -3.43 -7.67
C TYR A 132 -8.15 -2.24 -6.73
N PHE A 133 -8.39 -1.04 -7.26
CA PHE A 133 -8.40 0.22 -6.54
C PHE A 133 -9.84 0.65 -6.34
N TYR A 134 -10.30 0.72 -5.10
CA TYR A 134 -11.66 1.05 -4.73
C TYR A 134 -11.74 2.52 -4.33
N PHE A 135 -12.59 3.26 -5.03
CA PHE A 135 -12.85 4.67 -4.82
C PHE A 135 -14.30 4.88 -4.39
N LYS A 136 -14.52 5.83 -3.47
CA LYS A 136 -15.87 6.38 -3.26
C LYS A 136 -16.25 7.27 -4.43
N LYS A 137 -17.45 7.13 -4.98
CA LYS A 137 -17.88 7.89 -6.18
C LYS A 137 -18.07 9.38 -5.92
N ASP A 138 -18.61 9.73 -4.75
CA ASP A 138 -18.96 11.10 -4.35
C ASP A 138 -17.74 12.04 -4.26
N SER A 139 -16.64 11.51 -3.74
CA SER A 139 -15.42 12.23 -3.34
C SER A 139 -14.21 11.82 -4.16
N ASN A 140 -14.33 10.77 -4.98
CA ASN A 140 -13.23 10.13 -5.69
C ASN A 140 -12.06 9.75 -4.75
N GLN A 141 -12.37 9.44 -3.49
CA GLN A 141 -11.40 9.08 -2.46
C GLN A 141 -10.99 7.60 -2.59
N LEU A 142 -9.68 7.33 -2.67
CA LEU A 142 -9.14 5.96 -2.63
C LEU A 142 -9.26 5.40 -1.20
N ILE A 143 -10.05 4.35 -1.02
CA ILE A 143 -10.30 3.76 0.30
C ILE A 143 -9.72 2.36 0.49
N LYS A 144 -9.44 1.66 -0.62
CA LYS A 144 -8.90 0.29 -0.55
C LYS A 144 -8.16 -0.08 -1.81
N VAL A 145 -7.08 -0.84 -1.66
CA VAL A 145 -6.39 -1.53 -2.75
C VAL A 145 -6.34 -3.02 -2.44
N VAL A 146 -6.80 -3.86 -3.35
CA VAL A 146 -6.71 -5.33 -3.21
C VAL A 146 -5.80 -5.87 -4.29
N GLN A 147 -4.74 -6.57 -3.87
CA GLN A 147 -3.93 -7.37 -4.78
C GLN A 147 -4.44 -8.81 -4.79
N SER A 148 -4.63 -9.37 -5.98
CA SER A 148 -5.00 -10.76 -6.15
C SER A 148 -4.23 -11.45 -7.28
N THR A 149 -4.33 -12.76 -7.30
CA THR A 149 -4.17 -13.55 -8.52
C THR A 149 -5.55 -13.96 -9.03
N LYS A 150 -5.60 -14.57 -10.22
CA LYS A 150 -6.84 -15.17 -10.77
C LYS A 150 -7.65 -16.02 -9.77
N ARG A 151 -7.00 -16.65 -8.79
CA ARG A 151 -7.63 -17.63 -7.89
C ARG A 151 -7.86 -17.13 -6.47
N LYS A 152 -7.08 -16.16 -5.98
CA LYS A 152 -7.14 -15.73 -4.58
C LYS A 152 -6.59 -14.34 -4.35
N ALA A 153 -7.21 -13.63 -3.42
CA ALA A 153 -6.68 -12.40 -2.83
C ALA A 153 -5.34 -12.69 -2.11
N ARG A 154 -4.44 -11.71 -2.13
CA ARG A 154 -3.12 -11.80 -1.51
C ARG A 154 -2.94 -10.79 -0.39
N LEU A 155 -3.30 -9.54 -0.68
CA LEU A 155 -3.13 -8.39 0.20
C LEU A 155 -4.34 -7.47 0.04
N ALA A 156 -4.80 -6.88 1.13
CA ALA A 156 -5.61 -5.68 1.12
C ALA A 156 -4.87 -4.55 1.84
N ILE A 157 -4.84 -3.38 1.22
CA ILE A 157 -4.46 -2.10 1.84
C ILE A 157 -5.76 -1.33 2.04
N ILE A 158 -6.06 -0.94 3.27
CA ILE A 158 -7.28 -0.20 3.62
C ILE A 158 -6.86 1.14 4.19
N PHE A 159 -7.43 2.21 3.63
CA PHE A 159 -7.19 3.58 4.06
C PHE A 159 -8.41 4.05 4.86
N ASP A 160 -8.22 4.24 6.16
CA ASP A 160 -9.18 4.94 7.01
C ASP A 160 -8.74 6.41 7.11
N THR A 161 -9.56 7.28 6.55
CA THR A 161 -9.20 8.66 6.24
C THR A 161 -10.38 9.58 6.50
N LYS A 162 -10.13 10.64 7.26
CA LYS A 162 -11.04 11.78 7.40
C LYS A 162 -10.92 12.78 6.25
N ASN A 163 -9.74 12.87 5.60
CA ASN A 163 -9.40 13.90 4.61
C ASN A 163 -8.65 13.32 3.39
N ALA A 164 -8.85 13.86 2.19
CA ALA A 164 -8.37 13.24 0.94
C ALA A 164 -6.85 13.00 0.81
N ASP A 165 -5.99 13.79 1.46
CA ASP A 165 -4.53 13.76 1.26
C ASP A 165 -3.76 12.93 2.31
N PHE A 166 -4.44 12.53 3.39
CA PHE A 166 -3.86 11.77 4.49
C PHE A 166 -4.79 10.67 4.97
N SER A 167 -4.21 9.53 5.33
CA SER A 167 -4.94 8.46 5.98
C SER A 167 -4.61 8.49 7.46
N ASP A 168 -5.62 8.66 8.32
CA ASP A 168 -5.44 8.59 9.78
C ASP A 168 -4.90 7.20 10.19
N GLN A 169 -5.39 6.15 9.53
CA GLN A 169 -4.93 4.78 9.71
C GLN A 169 -4.83 4.04 8.38
N ILE A 170 -3.82 3.19 8.26
CA ILE A 170 -3.62 2.32 7.10
C ILE A 170 -3.38 0.90 7.58
N PHE A 171 -4.19 -0.02 7.06
CA PHE A 171 -4.09 -1.44 7.36
C PHE A 171 -3.59 -2.20 6.13
N LEU A 172 -2.53 -2.99 6.29
CA LEU A 172 -2.08 -3.94 5.28
C LEU A 172 -2.29 -5.35 5.83
N GLU A 173 -3.21 -6.07 5.21
CA GLU A 173 -3.64 -7.40 5.64
C GLU A 173 -3.31 -8.45 4.58
N HIS A 174 -2.46 -9.41 4.94
CA HIS A 174 -2.16 -10.55 4.08
C HIS A 174 -3.16 -11.69 4.28
N TYR A 175 -3.73 -12.17 3.18
CA TYR A 175 -4.64 -13.33 3.20
C TYR A 175 -3.90 -14.67 3.16
N ASN A 176 -2.64 -14.68 2.74
CA ASN A 176 -1.87 -15.92 2.53
C ASN A 176 -0.69 -16.07 3.50
N PHE A 177 -0.38 -15.03 4.26
CA PHE A 177 0.71 -15.01 5.22
C PHE A 177 0.16 -14.44 6.52
N ASN A 178 0.66 -14.93 7.67
CA ASN A 178 0.30 -14.37 8.96
C ASN A 178 1.12 -13.09 9.20
N ILE A 179 0.82 -12.06 8.40
CA ILE A 179 1.45 -10.74 8.42
C ILE A 179 0.36 -9.68 8.41
N LYS A 180 0.41 -8.77 9.38
CA LYS A 180 -0.45 -7.60 9.47
C LYS A 180 0.41 -6.37 9.75
N ILE A 181 0.13 -5.28 9.07
CA ILE A 181 0.76 -3.98 9.34
C ILE A 181 -0.34 -2.98 9.61
N ASN A 182 -0.27 -2.32 10.76
CA ASN A 182 -1.11 -1.20 11.10
C ASN A 182 -0.22 0.05 11.20
N LEU A 183 -0.57 1.08 10.43
CA LEU A 183 0.06 2.39 10.47
C LEU A 183 -0.97 3.38 11.00
N LYS A 184 -0.69 4.01 12.14
CA LYS A 184 -1.54 5.06 12.72
C LYS A 184 -0.80 6.38 12.65
N GLN A 185 -1.41 7.39 12.00
CA GLN A 185 -0.80 8.70 11.85
C GLN A 185 -0.49 9.30 13.23
N ILE A 186 0.68 9.92 13.33
CA ILE A 186 1.01 10.77 14.48
C ILE A 186 0.63 12.18 14.06
N ILE A 187 -0.41 12.72 14.69
CA ILE A 187 -0.77 14.12 14.53
C ILE A 187 0.20 14.89 15.43
N GLU A 188 1.08 15.69 14.83
CA GLU A 188 1.73 16.81 15.53
C GLU A 188 0.82 18.04 15.53
#